data_AF-A0A5C9CWN2-F1
#
_entry.id   AF-A0A5C9CWN2-F1
#
_cell.length_a   1.000
_cell.length_b   1.000
_cell.length_c   1.000
_cell.angle_alpha   90.00
_cell.angle_beta   90.00
_cell.angle_gamma   90.00
#
_symmetry.space_group_name_H-M   'P 1'
#
loop_
_entity.id
_entity.type
_entity.pdbx_description
1 polymer ?
#
loop_
_entity_poly.entity_id
_entity_poly.type
_entity_poly.pdbx_seq_one_letter_code
_entity_poly.pdbx_strand_id
1 'polypeptide(L)'
;MFDLPVKSVMDRNKFITVAPEQTISQAAQLMAGKHVGVAWVIEHGQLAGVLTERDIVFRVLGQGLDPQFTLVRSAMTTEPMSVGPNDSFGYALVKMQEHGVRHAPVVENGHTLGLVSARNAMDPDLDEFVSEARRREHYKTAH
;
A
#
# COMPACT_ATOMS: atom_id res chain seq x y z
N MET A 1 -3.45 5.83 19.18
CA MET A 1 -3.17 5.12 17.92
C MET A 1 -2.88 6.10 16.79
N PHE A 2 -3.70 7.14 16.58
CA PHE A 2 -3.51 8.09 15.49
C PHE A 2 -2.15 8.82 15.49
N ASP A 3 -1.56 9.08 16.66
CA ASP A 3 -0.25 9.74 16.76
C ASP A 3 0.94 8.79 16.55
N LEU A 4 0.69 7.49 16.41
CA LEU A 4 1.77 6.52 16.20
C LEU A 4 2.38 6.69 14.81
N PRO A 5 3.70 6.47 14.68
CA PRO A 5 4.33 6.48 13.38
C PRO A 5 3.84 5.28 12.55
N VAL A 6 3.60 5.50 11.26
CA VAL A 6 3.12 4.49 10.31
C VAL A 6 3.96 3.20 10.35
N LYS A 7 5.29 3.29 10.53
CA LYS A 7 6.19 2.13 10.62
C LYS A 7 5.86 1.13 11.75
N SER A 8 5.13 1.58 12.78
CA SER A 8 4.69 0.76 13.91
C SER A 8 3.37 0.04 13.64
N VAL A 9 2.66 0.41 12.58
CA VAL A 9 1.31 -0.08 12.24
C VAL A 9 1.28 -0.81 10.89
N MET A 10 2.24 -0.51 10.00
CA MET A 10 2.27 -1.04 8.64
C MET A 10 2.48 -2.55 8.55
N ASP A 11 1.88 -3.16 7.54
CA ASP A 11 2.13 -4.53 7.11
C ASP A 11 3.35 -4.58 6.17
N ARG A 12 4.39 -5.34 6.54
CA ARG A 12 5.63 -5.44 5.74
C ARG A 12 5.59 -6.46 4.61
N ASN A 13 4.68 -7.44 4.68
CA ASN A 13 4.66 -8.61 3.77
C ASN A 13 3.31 -8.81 3.06
N LYS A 14 2.37 -7.88 3.16
CA LYS A 14 1.00 -8.01 2.60
C LYS A 14 0.77 -7.14 1.37
N PHE A 15 1.73 -7.15 0.44
CA PHE A 15 1.52 -6.52 -0.86
C PHE A 15 2.16 -7.37 -1.95
N ILE A 16 1.63 -7.26 -3.16
CA ILE A 16 2.25 -7.83 -4.34
C ILE A 16 2.87 -6.70 -5.15
N THR A 17 3.98 -7.03 -5.80
CA THR A 17 4.67 -6.12 -6.70
C THR A 17 4.64 -6.69 -8.12
N VAL A 18 4.62 -5.80 -9.09
CA VAL A 18 4.74 -6.10 -10.52
C VAL A 18 5.71 -5.12 -11.16
N ALA A 19 6.37 -5.54 -12.24
CA ALA A 19 7.20 -4.66 -13.06
C ALA A 19 6.36 -3.98 -14.15
N PRO A 20 6.72 -2.76 -14.58
CA PRO A 20 5.98 -2.03 -15.60
C PRO A 20 5.95 -2.71 -16.98
N GLU A 21 6.91 -3.59 -17.26
CA GLU A 21 7.01 -4.40 -18.49
C GLU A 21 6.20 -5.70 -18.44
N GLN A 22 5.64 -6.05 -17.28
CA GLN A 22 4.74 -7.20 -17.22
C GLN A 22 3.44 -6.89 -17.95
N THR A 23 2.78 -7.94 -18.43
CA THR A 23 1.48 -7.82 -19.08
C THR A 23 0.39 -7.71 -18.03
N ILE A 24 -0.76 -7.14 -18.42
CA ILE A 24 -1.94 -7.07 -17.57
C ILE A 24 -2.39 -8.46 -17.14
N SER A 25 -2.28 -9.46 -18.03
CA SER A 25 -2.60 -10.86 -17.70
C SER A 25 -1.69 -11.41 -16.59
N GLN A 26 -0.39 -11.18 -16.65
CA GLN A 26 0.56 -11.61 -15.61
C GLN A 26 0.24 -10.94 -14.26
N ALA A 27 -0.03 -9.63 -14.26
CA ALA A 27 -0.41 -8.91 -13.05
C ALA A 27 -1.73 -9.43 -12.47
N ALA A 28 -2.75 -9.64 -13.31
CA ALA A 28 -4.05 -10.16 -12.90
C ALA A 28 -3.95 -11.59 -12.32
N GLN A 29 -3.11 -12.45 -12.89
CA GLN A 29 -2.86 -13.79 -12.34
C GLN A 29 -2.22 -13.73 -10.95
N LEU A 30 -1.25 -12.83 -10.74
CA LEU A 30 -0.63 -12.63 -9.44
C LEU A 30 -1.65 -12.10 -8.40
N MET A 31 -2.46 -11.13 -8.79
CA MET A 31 -3.56 -10.57 -7.99
C MET A 31 -4.55 -11.67 -7.58
N ALA A 32 -5.00 -12.47 -8.54
CA ALA A 32 -5.94 -13.57 -8.31
C ALA A 32 -5.34 -14.65 -7.39
N GLY A 33 -4.10 -15.07 -7.65
CA GLY A 33 -3.42 -16.10 -6.86
C GLY A 33 -3.11 -15.70 -5.41
N LYS A 34 -3.11 -14.39 -5.12
CA LYS A 34 -2.91 -13.84 -3.77
C LYS A 34 -4.19 -13.28 -3.15
N HIS A 35 -5.32 -13.33 -3.85
CA HIS A 35 -6.59 -12.74 -3.44
C HIS A 35 -6.48 -11.25 -3.06
N VAL A 36 -5.78 -10.47 -3.89
CA VAL A 36 -5.57 -9.02 -3.68
C VAL A 36 -6.06 -8.22 -4.89
N GLY A 37 -6.71 -7.09 -4.63
CA GLY A 37 -7.26 -6.20 -5.67
C GLY A 37 -6.34 -5.05 -6.09
N VAL A 38 -5.10 -5.02 -5.60
CA VAL A 38 -4.12 -3.97 -5.89
C VAL A 38 -2.71 -4.55 -5.99
N ALA A 39 -1.92 -4.06 -6.95
CA ALA A 39 -0.52 -4.35 -7.12
C ALA A 39 0.30 -3.06 -7.20
N TRP A 40 1.47 -3.06 -6.57
CA TRP A 40 2.42 -1.95 -6.68
C TRP A 40 3.35 -2.17 -7.86
N VAL A 41 3.48 -1.14 -8.68
CA VAL A 41 4.38 -1.18 -9.82
C VAL A 41 5.73 -0.67 -9.35
N ILE A 42 6.72 -1.56 -9.36
CA ILE A 42 8.08 -1.27 -8.94
C ILE A 42 8.98 -1.25 -10.16
N GLU A 43 9.67 -0.13 -10.37
CA GLU A 43 10.65 0.05 -11.45
C GLU A 43 11.99 0.45 -10.80
N HIS A 44 13.07 -0.27 -11.11
CA HIS A 44 14.40 -0.02 -10.52
C HIS A 44 14.41 0.04 -8.97
N GLY A 45 13.56 -0.75 -8.31
CA GLY A 45 13.44 -0.79 -6.84
C GLY A 45 12.61 0.35 -6.24
N GLN A 46 12.04 1.22 -7.07
CA GLN A 46 11.29 2.40 -6.67
C GLN A 46 9.80 2.23 -6.99
N LEU A 47 8.93 2.85 -6.19
CA LEU A 47 7.49 2.84 -6.47
C LEU A 47 7.18 3.73 -7.67
N ALA A 48 6.91 3.11 -8.82
CA ALA A 48 6.60 3.80 -10.07
C ALA A 48 5.08 4.02 -10.26
N GLY A 49 4.25 3.16 -9.66
CA GLY A 49 2.82 3.21 -9.88
C GLY A 49 2.01 2.26 -9.01
N VAL A 50 0.70 2.32 -9.21
CA VAL A 50 -0.26 1.35 -8.66
C VAL A 50 -1.17 0.86 -9.77
N LEU A 51 -1.48 -0.44 -9.75
CA LEU A 51 -2.47 -1.06 -10.62
C LEU A 51 -3.57 -1.67 -9.77
N THR A 52 -4.82 -1.33 -10.04
CA THR A 52 -6.00 -1.89 -9.36
C THR A 52 -6.87 -2.71 -10.31
N GLU A 53 -7.77 -3.53 -9.76
CA GLU A 53 -8.81 -4.22 -10.53
C GLU A 53 -9.63 -3.24 -11.39
N ARG A 54 -9.91 -2.04 -10.85
CA ARG A 54 -10.60 -0.97 -11.56
C ARG A 54 -9.83 -0.52 -12.78
N ASP A 55 -8.51 -0.36 -12.68
CA ASP A 55 -7.68 0.04 -13.81
C ASP A 55 -7.69 -1.02 -14.92
N ILE A 56 -7.59 -2.30 -14.54
CA ILE A 56 -7.69 -3.43 -15.49
C ILE A 56 -9.05 -3.40 -16.22
N VAL A 57 -10.15 -3.26 -15.48
CA VAL A 57 -11.50 -3.26 -16.07
C VAL A 57 -11.72 -2.05 -16.98
N PHE A 58 -11.42 -0.84 -16.53
CA PHE A 58 -11.81 0.38 -17.27
C PHE A 58 -10.78 0.85 -18.30
N ARG A 59 -9.49 0.63 -18.06
CA ARG A 59 -8.41 1.13 -18.93
C ARG A 59 -7.92 0.09 -19.93
N VAL A 60 -8.21 -1.20 -19.70
CA VAL A 60 -7.77 -2.30 -20.59
C VAL A 60 -8.99 -2.97 -21.22
N LEU A 61 -9.79 -3.69 -20.42
CA LEU A 61 -10.90 -4.49 -20.94
C LEU A 61 -12.00 -3.62 -21.55
N GLY A 62 -12.37 -2.54 -20.87
CA GLY A 62 -13.37 -1.57 -21.34
C GLY A 62 -12.96 -0.82 -22.60
N GLN A 63 -11.66 -0.79 -22.93
CA GLN A 63 -11.12 -0.22 -24.16
C GLN A 63 -10.96 -1.27 -25.28
N GLY A 64 -11.28 -2.54 -25.01
CA GLY A 64 -11.09 -3.64 -25.97
C GLY A 64 -9.63 -4.02 -26.21
N LEU A 65 -8.72 -3.63 -25.32
CA LEU A 65 -7.30 -3.99 -25.42
C LEU A 65 -7.08 -5.44 -24.94
N ASP A 66 -6.17 -6.16 -25.62
CA ASP A 66 -5.81 -7.52 -25.22
C ASP A 66 -4.86 -7.50 -24.00
N PRO A 67 -5.27 -8.05 -22.84
CA PRO A 67 -4.45 -8.06 -21.63
C PRO A 67 -3.19 -8.93 -21.74
N GLN A 68 -3.09 -9.80 -22.75
CA GLN A 68 -1.89 -10.60 -22.99
C GLN A 68 -0.75 -9.79 -23.60
N PHE A 69 -1.06 -8.69 -24.29
CA PHE A 69 -0.07 -7.82 -24.94
C PHE A 69 0.02 -6.42 -24.32
N THR A 70 -1.02 -6.00 -23.59
CA THR A 70 -1.04 -4.71 -22.90
C THR A 70 -0.11 -4.75 -21.69
N LEU A 71 0.78 -3.76 -21.56
CA LEU A 71 1.73 -3.66 -20.46
C LEU A 71 1.14 -2.93 -19.25
N VAL A 72 1.58 -3.29 -18.04
CA VAL A 72 1.20 -2.64 -16.78
C VAL A 72 1.41 -1.12 -16.84
N ARG A 73 2.54 -0.65 -17.38
CA ARG A 73 2.85 0.78 -17.52
C ARG A 73 1.80 1.60 -18.27
N SER A 74 1.01 0.96 -19.15
CA SER A 74 -0.01 1.64 -19.95
C SER A 74 -1.34 1.84 -19.20
N ALA A 75 -1.57 1.08 -18.13
CA ALA A 75 -2.82 1.13 -17.36
C ALA A 75 -2.64 1.59 -15.92
N MET A 76 -1.42 1.53 -15.37
CA MET A 76 -1.15 1.94 -13.99
C MET A 76 -1.47 3.41 -13.74
N THR A 77 -1.75 3.75 -12.49
CA THR A 77 -1.74 5.13 -12.02
C THR A 77 -0.33 5.46 -11.56
N THR A 78 0.31 6.41 -12.23
CA THR A 78 1.64 6.96 -11.89
C THR A 78 1.54 7.84 -10.64
N GLU A 79 2.67 8.01 -9.93
CA GLU A 79 2.76 8.86 -8.73
C GLU A 79 1.64 8.58 -7.70
N PRO A 80 1.47 7.31 -7.27
CA PRO A 80 0.45 6.97 -6.31
C PRO A 80 0.69 7.70 -4.99
N MET A 81 -0.41 8.06 -4.31
CA MET A 81 -0.34 8.57 -2.94
C MET A 81 0.46 7.59 -2.08
N SER A 82 1.43 8.12 -1.34
CA SER A 82 2.25 7.39 -0.39
C SER A 82 2.43 8.19 0.90
N VAL A 83 2.89 7.50 1.93
CA VAL A 83 3.21 8.06 3.24
C VAL A 83 4.60 7.66 3.68
N GLY A 84 5.24 8.48 4.50
CA GLY A 84 6.51 8.18 5.11
C GLY A 84 6.37 7.23 6.32
N PRO A 85 7.43 6.47 6.68
CA PRO A 85 7.39 5.59 7.85
C PRO A 85 7.25 6.34 9.18
N ASN A 86 7.62 7.62 9.22
CA ASN A 86 7.56 8.48 10.40
C ASN A 86 6.32 9.39 10.42
N ASP A 87 5.51 9.37 9.36
CA ASP A 87 4.22 10.08 9.35
C ASP A 87 3.32 9.49 10.43
N SER A 88 2.42 10.30 10.99
CA SER A 88 1.43 9.80 11.93
C SER A 88 0.38 8.95 11.21
N PHE A 89 -0.12 7.92 11.87
CA PHE A 89 -1.16 7.06 11.31
C PHE A 89 -2.45 7.84 11.03
N GLY A 90 -2.80 8.81 11.88
CA GLY A 90 -3.92 9.72 11.65
C GLY A 90 -3.75 10.53 10.37
N TYR A 91 -2.55 11.05 10.10
CA TYR A 91 -2.25 11.74 8.85
C TYR A 91 -2.42 10.82 7.63
N ALA A 92 -1.96 9.57 7.73
CA ALA A 92 -2.14 8.58 6.67
C ALA A 92 -3.62 8.31 6.36
N LEU A 93 -4.48 8.22 7.38
CA LEU A 93 -5.92 8.04 7.21
C LEU A 93 -6.61 9.23 6.54
N VAL A 94 -6.21 10.46 6.89
CA VAL A 94 -6.71 11.67 6.23
C VAL A 94 -6.31 11.67 4.75
N LYS A 95 -5.04 11.42 4.45
CA LYS A 95 -4.56 11.30 3.05
C LYS A 95 -5.32 10.25 2.26
N MET A 96 -5.56 9.07 2.85
CA MET A 96 -6.37 8.01 2.25
C MET A 96 -7.79 8.50 1.90
N GLN A 97 -8.45 9.19 2.83
CA GLN A 97 -9.80 9.72 2.64
C GLN A 97 -9.86 10.82 1.56
N GLU A 98 -8.88 11.73 1.53
CA GLU A 98 -8.77 12.78 0.51
C GLU A 98 -8.58 12.20 -0.90
N HIS A 99 -7.79 11.13 -1.02
CA HIS A 99 -7.49 10.48 -2.30
C HIS A 99 -8.50 9.37 -2.66
N GLY A 100 -9.49 9.10 -1.80
CA GLY A 100 -10.50 8.06 -2.03
C GLY A 100 -9.93 6.63 -2.06
N VAL A 101 -8.79 6.39 -1.41
CA VAL A 101 -8.12 5.08 -1.36
C VAL A 101 -8.12 4.54 0.07
N ARG A 102 -7.97 3.23 0.23
CA ARG A 102 -7.99 2.55 1.55
C ARG A 102 -6.65 1.99 1.99
N HIS A 103 -5.65 2.14 1.13
CA HIS A 103 -4.33 1.54 1.22
C HIS A 103 -3.34 2.60 0.74
N ALA A 104 -2.23 2.75 1.45
CA ALA A 104 -1.14 3.62 1.07
C ALA A 104 0.19 2.85 1.20
N PRO A 105 1.03 2.81 0.14
CA PRO A 105 2.41 2.40 0.28
C PRO A 105 3.16 3.31 1.23
N VAL A 106 3.97 2.68 2.09
CA VAL A 106 4.92 3.34 2.99
C VAL A 106 6.25 3.39 2.27
N VAL A 107 6.75 4.59 2.00
CA VAL A 107 7.92 4.82 1.16
C VAL A 107 8.95 5.66 1.92
N GLU A 108 10.22 5.28 1.83
CA GLU A 108 11.35 6.06 2.35
C GLU A 108 12.49 6.06 1.34
N ASN A 109 12.99 7.25 1.00
CA ASN A 109 14.01 7.41 -0.05
C ASN A 109 13.61 6.70 -1.36
N GLY A 110 12.30 6.75 -1.67
CA GLY A 110 11.66 6.14 -2.83
C GLY A 110 11.60 4.60 -2.86
N HIS A 111 12.16 3.93 -1.85
CA HIS A 111 11.98 2.50 -1.63
C HIS A 111 10.70 2.22 -0.85
N THR A 112 10.00 1.16 -1.24
CA THR A 112 8.78 0.76 -0.54
C THR A 112 9.10 -0.14 0.64
N LEU A 113 8.67 0.27 1.84
CA LEU A 113 8.96 -0.41 3.10
C LEU A 113 7.83 -1.32 3.61
N GLY A 114 6.60 -1.06 3.18
CA GLY A 114 5.41 -1.73 3.68
C GLY A 114 4.13 -1.03 3.25
N LEU A 115 2.99 -1.58 3.67
CA LEU A 115 1.64 -1.11 3.36
C LEU A 115 0.96 -0.64 4.64
N VAL A 116 0.26 0.50 4.60
CA VAL A 116 -0.69 0.86 5.66
C VAL A 116 -2.08 0.99 5.06
N SER A 117 -3.10 0.57 5.82
CA SER A 117 -4.49 0.56 5.40
C SER A 117 -5.42 1.14 6.45
N ALA A 118 -6.59 1.58 6.03
CA ALA A 118 -7.66 2.00 6.94
C ALA A 118 -8.10 0.88 7.89
N ARG A 119 -7.88 -0.40 7.53
CA ARG A 119 -8.20 -1.55 8.38
C ARG A 119 -7.24 -1.71 9.55
N ASN A 120 -5.99 -1.24 9.44
CA ASN A 120 -5.05 -1.32 10.56
C ASN A 120 -5.54 -0.49 11.77
N ALA A 121 -6.48 0.44 11.58
CA ALA A 121 -7.12 1.17 12.68
C ALA A 121 -8.11 0.33 13.50
N MET A 122 -8.52 -0.84 12.97
CA MET A 122 -9.48 -1.76 13.59
C MET A 122 -8.81 -3.04 14.06
N ASP A 123 -7.47 -3.12 14.01
CA ASP A 123 -6.71 -4.32 14.36
C ASP A 123 -6.63 -4.48 15.89
N PRO A 124 -7.26 -5.50 16.50
CA PRO A 124 -7.27 -5.70 17.95
C PRO A 124 -5.86 -5.94 18.51
N ASP A 125 -5.00 -6.60 17.75
CA ASP A 125 -3.63 -6.92 18.16
C ASP A 125 -2.79 -5.63 18.24
N LEU A 126 -3.15 -4.61 17.45
CA LEU A 126 -2.51 -3.31 17.51
C LEU A 126 -2.89 -2.56 18.79
N ASP A 127 -4.15 -2.63 19.23
CA ASP A 127 -4.57 -1.99 20.48
C ASP A 127 -3.81 -2.54 21.69
N GLU A 128 -3.61 -3.86 21.75
CA GLU A 128 -2.82 -4.52 22.78
C GLU A 128 -1.34 -4.08 22.71
N PHE A 129 -0.74 -4.13 21.51
CA PHE A 129 0.64 -3.70 21.29
C PHE A 129 0.89 -2.23 21.72
N VAL A 130 -0.06 -1.34 21.42
CA VAL A 130 0.01 0.09 21.77
C VAL A 130 -0.11 0.29 23.28
N SER A 131 -0.99 -0.47 23.92
CA SER A 131 -1.11 -0.49 25.39
C SER A 131 0.19 -0.92 26.04
N GLU A 132 0.81 -2.01 25.56
CA GLU A 132 2.10 -2.47 26.06
C GLU A 132 3.23 -1.45 25.86
N ALA A 133 3.34 -0.86 24.67
CA ALA A 133 4.37 0.12 24.35
C ALA A 133 4.28 1.35 25.28
N ARG A 134 3.07 1.87 25.50
CA ARG A 134 2.81 2.98 26.44
C ARG A 134 3.16 2.62 27.88
N ARG A 135 2.91 1.37 28.29
CA ARG A 135 3.27 0.87 29.62
C ARG A 135 4.79 0.88 29.80
N ARG A 136 5.54 0.41 28.79
CA ARG A 136 7.02 0.37 28.81
C ARG A 136 7.64 1.77 28.86
N GLU A 137 7.11 2.73 28.10
CA GLU A 137 7.59 4.13 28.12
C GLU A 137 7.39 4.76 29.51
N HIS A 138 6.21 4.59 30.14
CA HIS A 138 5.96 5.11 31.50
C HIS A 138 6.96 4.57 32.53
N TYR A 139 7.36 3.29 32.45
CA TYR A 139 8.35 2.73 33.36
C TYR A 139 9.75 3.31 33.18
N LYS A 140 10.11 3.74 31.96
CA LYS A 140 11.41 4.35 31.64
C LYS A 140 11.51 5.81 32.07
N THR A 141 10.39 6.55 32.07
CA THR A 141 10.37 7.97 32.47
C THR A 141 10.19 8.16 34.00
N ALA A 142 9.79 7.10 34.71
CA ALA A 142 9.59 7.10 36.15
C ALA A 142 10.86 6.77 36.97
N HIS A 143 12.01 6.60 36.31
CA HIS A 143 13.35 6.46 36.90
C HIS A 143 14.29 7.48 36.25
#